data_AF-A1SCH8-F1
#
_entry.id   AF-A1SCH8-F1
#
_cell.length_a   1.000
_cell.length_b   1.000
_cell.length_c   1.000
_cell.angle_alpha   90.00
_cell.angle_beta   90.00
_cell.angle_gamma   90.00
#
_symmetry.space_group_name_H-M   'P 1'
#
loop_
_entity.id
_entity.type
_entity.pdbx_description
1 polymer ?
#
loop_
_entity_poly.entity_id
_entity_poly.type
_entity_poly.pdbx_seq_one_letter_code
_entity_poly.pdbx_strand_id
1 'polypeptide(L)'
;MIASKPVRLLSLAIVALVVIAGIRAIVGGFAFGGDLLDSPARSESRGERTLGEVTYVLDGDTVQVATRDGRDVRVRLLGIVH
;
A
#
# COMPACT_ATOMS: atom_id res chain seq x y z
N MET A 1 45.47 1.20 -19.61
CA MET A 1 44.15 0.87 -19.04
C MET A 1 43.59 2.08 -18.28
N ILE A 2 42.90 3.01 -18.94
CA ILE A 2 42.33 4.21 -18.29
C ILE A 2 40.87 4.47 -18.73
N ALA A 3 40.22 3.48 -19.34
CA ALA A 3 38.86 3.61 -19.88
C ALA A 3 37.74 3.13 -18.93
N SER A 4 38.00 2.98 -17.62
CA SER A 4 37.05 2.28 -16.73
C SER A 4 36.59 3.06 -15.48
N LYS A 5 37.15 4.24 -15.20
CA LYS A 5 36.81 5.02 -14.00
C LYS A 5 35.54 5.90 -14.12
N PRO A 6 35.29 6.64 -15.22
CA PRO A 6 34.15 7.57 -15.26
C PRO A 6 32.81 6.86 -15.45
N VAL A 7 32.77 5.79 -16.25
CA VAL A 7 31.54 5.00 -16.49
C VAL A 7 31.07 4.31 -15.21
N ARG A 8 32.02 3.87 -14.38
CA ARG A 8 31.74 3.21 -13.11
C ARG A 8 31.18 4.17 -12.05
N LEU A 9 31.64 5.43 -12.06
CA LEU A 9 31.08 6.49 -11.22
C LEU A 9 29.68 6.90 -11.68
N LEU A 10 29.46 7.00 -12.99
CA LEU A 10 28.15 7.37 -13.54
C LEU A 10 27.08 6.30 -13.27
N SER A 11 27.43 5.03 -13.48
CA SER A 11 26.53 3.90 -13.19
C SER A 11 26.23 3.80 -11.70
N LEU A 12 27.22 4.00 -10.82
CA LEU A 12 26.99 4.04 -9.38
C LEU A 12 26.05 5.18 -8.97
N ALA A 13 26.23 6.37 -9.56
CA ALA A 13 25.38 7.52 -9.27
C ALA A 13 23.91 7.29 -9.70
N ILE A 14 23.69 6.68 -10.86
CA ILE A 14 22.34 6.35 -11.34
C ILE A 14 21.70 5.31 -10.42
N VAL A 15 22.42 4.25 -10.06
CA VAL A 15 21.90 3.22 -9.14
C VAL A 15 21.55 3.82 -7.78
N ALA A 16 22.42 4.67 -7.22
CA ALA A 16 22.15 5.35 -5.96
C ALA A 16 20.90 6.25 -6.04
N LEU A 17 20.71 6.97 -7.16
CA LEU A 17 19.55 7.83 -7.37
C LEU A 17 18.24 7.04 -7.45
N VAL A 18 18.25 5.89 -8.14
CA VAL A 18 17.08 4.99 -8.23
C VAL A 18 16.72 4.42 -6.85
N VAL A 19 17.71 3.99 -6.08
CA VAL A 19 17.48 3.45 -4.73
C VAL A 19 16.90 4.53 -3.80
N ILE A 20 17.46 5.74 -3.82
CA ILE A 20 16.96 6.85 -2.99
C ILE A 20 15.53 7.24 -3.41
N ALA A 21 15.26 7.37 -4.71
CA ALA A 21 13.93 7.72 -5.21
C ALA A 21 12.89 6.63 -4.90
N GLY A 22 13.26 5.36 -5.05
CA GLY A 22 12.41 4.21 -4.72
C GLY A 22 12.07 4.14 -3.23
N ILE A 23 13.06 4.29 -2.34
CA ILE A 23 12.83 4.29 -0.88
C ILE A 23 11.95 5.47 -0.48
N ARG A 24 12.15 6.65 -1.08
CA ARG A 24 11.32 7.84 -0.80
C ARG A 24 9.89 7.67 -1.28
N ALA A 25 9.64 6.87 -2.32
CA ALA A 25 8.29 6.54 -2.77
C ALA A 25 7.55 5.58 -1.81
N ILE A 26 8.29 4.65 -1.19
CA ILE A 26 7.76 3.68 -0.21
C ILE A 26 7.50 4.36 1.14
N VAL A 27 8.46 5.14 1.64
CA VAL A 27 8.36 5.79 2.96
C VAL A 27 7.54 7.08 2.91
N GLY A 28 7.54 7.78 1.76
CA GLY A 28 6.84 9.05 1.59
C GLY A 28 5.36 8.93 1.32
N GLY A 29 4.80 7.71 1.21
CA GLY A 29 3.41 7.52 0.87
C GLY A 29 3.07 8.26 -0.42
N PHE A 30 3.53 7.74 -1.57
CA PHE A 30 2.80 8.03 -2.80
C PHE A 30 1.39 7.47 -2.62
N ALA A 31 0.52 8.34 -2.13
CA ALA A 31 -0.91 8.30 -2.29
C ALA A 31 -1.15 8.19 -3.80
N PHE A 32 -1.23 6.96 -4.30
CA PHE A 32 -2.07 6.67 -5.44
C PHE A 32 -3.50 6.99 -5.00
N GLY A 33 -3.83 8.29 -5.10
CA GLY A 33 -5.19 8.79 -5.06
C GLY A 33 -5.93 8.24 -6.28
N GLY A 34 -6.42 7.02 -6.15
CA GLY A 34 -7.52 6.52 -6.96
C GLY A 34 -8.80 7.22 -6.53
N ASP A 35 -8.96 8.47 -6.96
CA ASP A 35 -10.18 9.27 -6.80
C ASP A 35 -11.23 8.83 -7.84
N LEU A 36 -11.56 7.54 -7.85
CA LEU A 36 -12.52 6.92 -8.79
C LEU A 36 -13.65 6.15 -8.11
N LEU A 37 -13.75 6.21 -6.78
CA LEU A 37 -14.78 5.48 -6.01
C LEU A 37 -15.55 6.37 -5.03
N ASP A 38 -15.47 7.69 -5.13
CA ASP A 38 -16.31 8.58 -4.32
C ASP A 38 -17.69 8.76 -4.99
N SER A 39 -18.44 7.66 -5.04
CA SER A 39 -19.90 7.71 -5.17
C SER A 39 -20.46 7.23 -3.84
N PRO A 40 -20.98 8.12 -2.96
CA PRO A 40 -21.57 7.68 -1.71
C PRO A 40 -22.90 6.99 -2.03
N ALA A 41 -22.84 5.68 -2.26
CA ALA A 41 -23.99 4.81 -2.15
C ALA A 41 -24.50 4.94 -0.71
N ARG A 42 -25.69 5.53 -0.59
CA ARG A 42 -26.48 5.70 0.61
C ARG A 42 -26.55 4.35 1.35
N SER A 43 -25.73 4.19 2.39
CA SER A 43 -25.71 2.95 3.17
C SER A 43 -26.32 3.22 4.54
N GLU A 44 -27.58 2.81 4.65
CA GLU A 44 -28.29 2.62 5.90
C GLU A 44 -27.63 1.45 6.67
N SER A 45 -26.62 1.74 7.48
CA SER A 45 -26.42 1.05 8.77
C SER A 45 -25.46 1.87 9.62
N ARG A 46 -25.91 2.22 10.82
CA ARG A 46 -25.18 3.04 11.79
C ARG A 46 -24.15 2.17 12.53
N GLY A 47 -23.23 1.54 11.79
CA GLY A 47 -22.06 0.90 12.35
C GLY A 47 -20.95 1.93 12.54
N GLU A 48 -20.35 1.99 13.72
CA GLU A 48 -19.19 2.85 13.95
C GLU A 48 -18.02 2.36 13.10
N ARG A 49 -17.45 3.27 12.31
CA ARG A 49 -16.31 2.95 11.44
C ARG A 49 -15.06 2.82 12.29
N THR A 50 -14.39 1.68 12.17
CA THR A 50 -13.14 1.40 12.89
C THR A 50 -11.97 1.35 11.91
N LEU A 51 -10.89 2.09 12.23
CA LEU A 51 -9.64 2.00 11.48
C LEU A 51 -8.92 0.69 11.80
N GLY A 52 -8.46 -0.01 10.77
CA GLY A 52 -7.67 -1.22 10.90
C GLY A 52 -6.65 -1.37 9.78
N GLU A 53 -5.53 -2.04 10.08
CA GLU A 53 -4.46 -2.36 9.15
C GLU A 53 -4.65 -3.78 8.63
N VAL A 54 -4.61 -3.99 7.32
CA VAL A 54 -4.72 -5.33 6.73
C VAL A 54 -3.38 -6.05 6.93
N THR A 55 -3.39 -7.13 7.71
CA THR A 55 -2.18 -7.92 8.01
C THR A 55 -2.01 -9.11 7.09
N TYR A 56 -3.13 -9.70 6.63
CA TYR A 56 -3.07 -10.87 5.73
C TYR A 56 -4.33 -10.97 4.85
N VAL A 57 -4.15 -11.49 3.63
CA VAL A 57 -5.27 -11.84 2.73
C VAL A 57 -5.46 -13.34 2.79
N LEU A 58 -6.63 -13.79 3.26
CA LEU A 58 -6.93 -15.21 3.46
C LEU A 58 -7.59 -15.82 2.22
N ASP A 59 -8.51 -15.08 1.61
CA ASP A 59 -9.23 -15.46 0.39
C ASP A 59 -9.63 -14.19 -0.39
N GLY A 60 -10.17 -14.34 -1.59
CA GLY A 60 -10.60 -13.23 -2.44
C GLY A 60 -11.66 -12.32 -1.81
N ASP A 61 -12.42 -12.83 -0.83
CA ASP A 61 -13.45 -12.10 -0.10
C ASP A 61 -13.13 -11.87 1.38
N THR A 62 -12.01 -12.39 1.89
CA THR A 62 -11.74 -12.48 3.33
C THR A 62 -10.32 -12.02 3.67
N VAL A 63 -10.22 -11.07 4.60
CA VAL A 63 -8.95 -10.49 5.07
C VAL A 63 -8.83 -10.54 6.58
N GLN A 64 -7.59 -10.57 7.08
CA GLN A 64 -7.27 -10.38 8.49
C GLN A 64 -6.85 -8.93 8.73
N VAL A 65 -7.45 -8.30 9.73
CA VAL A 65 -7.28 -6.89 10.05
C VAL A 65 -6.84 -6.75 11.50
N ALA A 66 -5.69 -6.10 11.70
CA ALA A 66 -5.25 -5.64 13.01
C ALA A 66 -5.96 -4.34 13.36
N THR A 67 -6.67 -4.34 14.48
CA THR A 67 -7.30 -3.15 15.05
C THR A 67 -6.32 -2.38 15.92
N ARG A 68 -6.57 -1.09 16.16
CA ARG A 68 -5.75 -0.27 17.07
C ARG A 68 -5.67 -0.82 18.49
N ASP A 69 -6.63 -1.63 18.91
CA ASP A 69 -6.65 -2.30 20.21
C ASP A 69 -5.72 -3.53 20.27
N GLY A 70 -4.95 -3.79 19.21
CA GLY A 70 -4.08 -4.96 19.09
C GLY A 70 -4.82 -6.27 18.87
N ARG A 71 -6.11 -6.21 18.51
CA ARG A 71 -6.91 -7.41 18.17
C ARG A 71 -6.82 -7.69 16.69
N ASP A 72 -6.56 -8.95 16.35
CA ASP A 72 -6.67 -9.44 14.98
C ASP A 72 -8.07 -9.99 14.73
N VAL A 73 -8.75 -9.41 13.75
CA VAL A 73 -10.14 -9.76 13.42
C VAL A 73 -10.21 -10.18 11.96
N ARG A 74 -10.96 -11.25 11.69
CA ARG A 74 -11.23 -11.70 10.32
C ARG A 74 -12.45 -10.96 9.78
N VAL A 75 -12.29 -10.30 8.65
CA VAL A 75 -13.32 -9.50 8.00
C VAL A 75 -13.63 -10.11 6.64
N ARG A 76 -14.90 -10.47 6.42
CA ARG A 76 -15.42 -10.86 5.11
C ARG A 76 -16.08 -9.66 4.45
N LEU A 77 -15.71 -9.39 3.21
CA LEU A 77 -16.27 -8.33 2.39
C LEU A 77 -17.71 -8.69 2.01
N LEU A 78 -18.66 -7.85 2.41
CA LEU A 78 -20.07 -8.03 2.09
C LEU A 78 -20.41 -7.28 0.80
N GLY A 79 -21.31 -7.83 -0.01
CA GLY A 79 -21.80 -7.18 -1.24
C GLY A 79 -21.01 -7.51 -2.51
N ILE A 80 -19.96 -8.33 -2.41
CA ILE A 80 -19.36 -9.01 -3.56
C ILE A 80 -19.88 -10.45 -3.61
N VAL A 81 -20.53 -10.79 -4.72
CA VAL A 81 -21.00 -12.14 -5.05
C VAL A 81 -20.12 -12.64 -6.20
N HIS A 82 -19.57 -13.84 -6.04
CA HIS A 82 -18.77 -14.52 -7.06
C HIS A 82 -19.64 -14.97 -8.24
#